data_AF-A0A926BXT0-F1
#
_entry.id   AF-A0A926BXT0-F1
#
_cell.length_a   1.000
_cell.length_b   1.000
_cell.length_c   1.000
_cell.angle_alpha   90.00
_cell.angle_beta   90.00
_cell.angle_gamma   90.00
#
_symmetry.space_group_name_H-M   'P 1'
#
loop_
_entity.id
_entity.type
_entity.pdbx_description
1 polymer ?
#
loop_
_entity_poly.entity_id
_entity_poly.type
_entity_poly.pdbx_seq_one_letter_code
_entity_poly.pdbx_strand_id
1 'polypeptide(L)'
;MNSDPDISASPPSNQSTFSELSTTSKITKTALGVVLLLGWFLLFIFGMSLDSSDFRKCIFLNDAIDPGYLLLFAVTFTPTNSAMLASLAGVLGGITSNLAASNEFHHSPTKRPAPNSEDFERYVYMTESPLVSMLRGFIAYLIFIAGSYLTNFTITTDPKNAADIVGLSASSYFKFAVSVSLLAYIAGYDPSRLKGLINSINFGKKETAPPTDRTVVTHQKTESVEVAKSSAPVASNGQSA
;
A
#
# COMPACT_ATOMS: atom_id res chain seq x y z
N MET A 1 54.93 -35.66 -3.69
CA MET A 1 54.90 -34.19 -3.50
C MET A 1 53.62 -33.74 -4.19
N ASN A 2 52.46 -33.84 -3.53
CA ASN A 2 51.90 -32.85 -2.57
C ASN A 2 52.09 -31.43 -3.13
N SER A 3 51.05 -30.63 -3.39
CA SER A 3 49.81 -30.48 -2.61
C SER A 3 48.79 -29.63 -3.38
N ASP A 4 47.54 -30.06 -3.40
CA ASP A 4 46.37 -29.28 -3.80
C ASP A 4 46.05 -28.20 -2.75
N PRO A 5 45.77 -26.94 -3.14
CA PRO A 5 45.20 -25.95 -2.24
C PRO A 5 43.67 -26.02 -2.26
N ASP A 6 43.14 -26.73 -1.27
CA ASP A 6 41.77 -26.61 -0.78
C ASP A 6 41.56 -25.24 -0.11
N ILE A 7 40.89 -24.28 -0.76
CA ILE A 7 40.24 -23.16 -0.06
C ILE A 7 38.95 -22.77 -0.82
N SER A 8 37.86 -23.49 -0.54
CA SER A 8 36.49 -22.99 -0.75
C SER A 8 35.83 -22.82 0.62
N ALA A 9 36.24 -21.79 1.35
CA ALA A 9 35.56 -21.36 2.55
C ALA A 9 34.34 -20.53 2.14
N SER A 10 33.19 -21.19 2.00
CA SER A 10 31.91 -20.49 1.93
C SER A 10 31.70 -19.69 3.23
N PRO A 11 31.37 -18.40 3.15
CA PRO A 11 31.19 -17.58 4.34
C PRO A 11 30.04 -18.12 5.18
N PRO A 12 30.14 -18.07 6.53
CA PRO A 12 29.09 -18.55 7.41
C PRO A 12 27.81 -17.77 7.11
N SER A 13 26.78 -18.48 6.64
CA SER A 13 25.46 -17.92 6.48
C SER A 13 24.98 -17.47 7.86
N ASN A 14 25.02 -16.17 8.12
CA ASN A 14 24.39 -15.54 9.27
C ASN A 14 22.88 -15.83 9.18
N GLN A 15 22.46 -16.94 9.79
CA GLN A 15 21.06 -17.25 9.97
C GLN A 15 20.54 -16.27 11.02
N SER A 16 19.94 -15.18 10.56
CA SER A 16 19.14 -14.30 11.39
C SER A 16 18.14 -15.15 12.18
N THR A 17 18.32 -15.20 13.49
CA THR A 17 17.47 -15.96 14.40
C THR A 17 16.12 -15.26 14.44
N PHE A 18 15.20 -15.67 13.57
CA PHE A 18 13.83 -15.18 13.58
C PHE A 18 13.17 -15.62 14.89
N SER A 19 12.99 -14.66 15.79
CA SER A 19 12.30 -14.89 17.05
C SER A 19 10.84 -15.15 16.77
N GLU A 20 10.42 -16.40 16.95
CA GLU A 20 9.03 -16.80 16.90
C GLU A 20 8.25 -15.99 17.94
N LEU A 21 7.21 -15.27 17.50
CA LEU A 21 6.42 -14.44 18.40
C LEU A 21 5.68 -15.34 19.39
N SER A 22 6.00 -15.22 20.67
CA SER A 22 5.28 -15.93 21.72
C SER A 22 3.78 -15.59 21.68
N THR A 23 2.95 -16.54 22.09
CA THR A 23 1.48 -16.37 22.19
C THR A 23 1.10 -15.11 22.98
N THR A 24 1.87 -14.79 24.02
CA THR A 24 1.72 -13.57 24.82
C THR A 24 1.86 -12.31 23.98
N SER A 25 2.84 -12.27 23.06
CA SER A 25 3.03 -11.11 22.17
C SER A 25 1.86 -10.94 21.19
N LYS A 26 1.28 -12.03 20.69
CA LYS A 26 0.09 -11.98 19.82
C LYS A 26 -1.11 -11.38 20.55
N ILE A 27 -1.39 -11.84 21.77
CA ILE A 27 -2.49 -11.33 22.59
C ILE A 27 -2.31 -9.84 22.87
N THR A 28 -1.09 -9.41 23.27
CA THR A 28 -0.80 -8.00 23.53
C THR A 28 -1.01 -7.14 22.29
N LYS A 29 -0.59 -7.60 21.10
CA LYS A 29 -0.79 -6.89 19.83
C LYS A 29 -2.27 -6.79 19.46
N THR A 30 -3.04 -7.86 19.64
CA THR A 30 -4.50 -7.85 19.41
C THR A 30 -5.20 -6.87 20.36
N ALA A 31 -4.89 -6.95 21.65
CA ALA A 31 -5.46 -6.06 22.66
C ALA A 31 -5.14 -4.60 22.36
N LEU A 32 -3.88 -4.31 22.00
CA LEU A 32 -3.45 -2.97 21.57
C LEU A 32 -4.22 -2.50 20.33
N GLY A 33 -4.40 -3.38 19.33
CA GLY A 33 -5.21 -3.08 18.15
C GLY A 33 -6.66 -2.73 18.47
N VAL A 34 -7.30 -3.47 19.38
CA VAL A 34 -8.67 -3.18 19.82
C VAL A 34 -8.75 -1.83 20.54
N VAL A 35 -7.82 -1.54 21.45
CA VAL A 35 -7.76 -0.26 22.16
C VAL A 35 -7.57 0.91 21.20
N LEU A 36 -6.66 0.77 20.23
CA LEU A 36 -6.44 1.80 19.21
C LEU A 36 -7.65 2.00 18.30
N LEU A 37 -8.38 0.94 17.96
CA LEU A 37 -9.62 1.04 17.18
C LEU A 37 -10.70 1.80 17.95
N LEU A 38 -10.87 1.52 19.24
CA LEU A 38 -11.78 2.28 20.11
C LEU A 38 -11.35 3.74 20.22
N GLY A 39 -10.06 4.00 20.40
CA GLY A 39 -9.50 5.36 20.40
C GLY A 39 -9.76 6.10 19.09
N TRP A 40 -9.63 5.42 17.95
CA TRP A 40 -9.96 5.96 16.63
C TRP A 40 -11.45 6.33 16.53
N PHE A 41 -12.37 5.46 16.98
CA PHE A 41 -13.80 5.75 16.99
C PHE A 41 -14.16 6.94 17.89
N LEU A 42 -13.60 7.01 19.09
CA LEU A 42 -13.83 8.13 20.01
C LEU A 42 -13.34 9.45 19.42
N LEU A 43 -12.15 9.45 18.83
CA LEU A 43 -11.57 10.62 18.16
C LEU A 43 -12.41 11.08 16.97
N PHE A 44 -12.96 10.12 16.21
CA PHE A 44 -13.86 10.39 15.09
C PHE A 44 -15.19 11.00 15.54
N ILE A 45 -15.78 10.46 16.60
CA ILE A 45 -17.01 11.01 17.20
C ILE A 45 -16.76 12.42 17.71
N PHE A 46 -15.65 12.67 18.42
CA PHE A 46 -15.31 14.01 18.89
C PHE A 46 -15.11 15.01 17.75
N GLY A 47 -14.48 14.60 16.65
CA GLY A 47 -14.33 15.43 15.47
C GLY A 47 -15.66 15.77 14.77
N MET A 48 -16.68 14.91 14.87
CA MET A 48 -18.02 15.19 14.33
C MET A 48 -18.94 15.94 15.27
N SER A 49 -18.85 15.68 16.58
CA SER A 49 -19.82 16.16 17.57
C SER A 49 -19.49 17.52 18.15
N LEU A 50 -18.23 17.95 18.09
CA LEU A 50 -17.77 19.17 18.75
C LEU A 50 -17.38 20.23 17.74
N ASP A 51 -18.02 21.40 17.81
CA ASP A 51 -17.62 22.55 17.01
C ASP A 51 -16.36 23.18 17.62
N SER A 52 -15.26 23.13 16.87
CA SER A 52 -13.97 23.71 17.29
C SER A 52 -14.03 25.22 17.59
N SER A 53 -15.03 25.93 17.05
CA SER A 53 -15.19 27.38 17.24
C SER A 53 -15.59 27.78 18.66
N ASP A 54 -16.28 26.88 19.39
CA ASP A 54 -16.69 27.13 20.77
C ASP A 54 -15.49 27.11 21.72
N PHE A 55 -14.52 26.21 21.50
CA PHE A 55 -13.32 26.11 22.33
C PHE A 55 -12.35 27.25 22.11
N ARG A 56 -12.29 27.82 20.91
CA ARG A 56 -11.40 28.95 20.59
C ARG A 56 -11.63 30.15 21.52
N LYS A 57 -12.88 30.38 21.93
CA LYS A 57 -13.26 31.46 22.85
C LYS A 57 -12.84 31.15 24.30
N CYS A 58 -12.83 29.88 24.68
CA CYS A 58 -12.47 29.43 26.01
C CYS A 58 -10.95 29.35 26.25
N ILE A 59 -10.12 29.28 25.20
CA ILE A 59 -8.65 29.23 25.33
C ILE A 59 -8.08 30.48 26.01
N PHE A 60 -8.70 31.64 25.83
CA PHE A 60 -8.24 32.93 26.36
C PHE A 60 -9.09 33.44 27.53
N LEU A 61 -9.85 32.55 28.19
CA LEU A 61 -10.62 32.95 29.36
C LEU A 61 -9.64 33.28 30.51
N ASN A 62 -9.61 34.53 30.96
CA ASN A 62 -8.76 35.06 32.04
C ASN A 62 -7.28 35.30 31.72
N ASP A 63 -6.91 35.64 30.47
CA ASP A 63 -5.52 35.93 30.05
C ASP A 63 -4.49 34.81 30.31
N ALA A 64 -4.95 33.62 30.70
CA ALA A 64 -4.15 32.44 30.93
C ALA A 64 -4.52 31.34 29.92
N ILE A 65 -3.52 30.65 29.39
CA ILE A 65 -3.73 29.51 28.48
C ILE A 65 -4.08 28.29 29.33
N ASP A 66 -5.32 27.83 29.21
CA ASP A 66 -5.72 26.55 29.79
C ASP A 66 -5.28 25.39 28.88
N PRO A 67 -4.35 24.52 29.33
CA PRO A 67 -3.85 23.42 28.52
C PRO A 67 -4.94 22.39 28.18
N GLY A 68 -5.99 22.27 28.99
CA GLY A 68 -7.12 21.37 28.75
C GLY A 68 -7.94 21.79 27.53
N TYR A 69 -8.31 23.08 27.47
CA TYR A 69 -9.02 23.63 26.30
C TYR A 69 -8.12 23.69 25.06
N LEU A 70 -6.81 23.92 25.22
CA LEU A 70 -5.86 23.85 24.12
C LEU A 70 -5.77 22.44 23.53
N LEU A 71 -5.67 21.41 24.38
CA LEU A 71 -5.65 20.02 23.93
C LEU A 71 -6.98 19.63 23.27
N LEU A 72 -8.11 20.01 23.87
CA LEU A 72 -9.43 19.73 23.31
C LEU A 72 -9.63 20.43 21.96
N PHE A 73 -9.20 21.68 21.85
CA PHE A 73 -9.16 22.39 20.57
C PHE A 73 -8.28 21.67 19.55
N ALA A 74 -7.06 21.27 19.92
CA ALA A 74 -6.18 20.52 19.02
C ALA A 74 -6.79 19.18 18.57
N VAL A 75 -7.47 18.47 19.46
CA VAL A 75 -8.09 17.16 19.17
C VAL A 75 -9.37 17.30 18.34
N THR A 76 -10.08 18.41 18.43
CA THR A 76 -11.32 18.68 17.67
C THR A 76 -11.09 19.45 16.37
N PHE A 77 -9.96 20.15 16.25
CA PHE A 77 -9.65 20.93 15.06
C PHE A 77 -9.47 20.02 13.84
N THR A 78 -10.30 20.23 12.82
CA THR A 78 -10.47 19.30 11.69
C THR A 78 -9.14 18.78 11.09
N PRO A 79 -8.16 19.62 10.73
CA PRO A 79 -6.87 19.15 10.23
C PRO A 79 -6.12 18.26 11.22
N THR A 80 -6.00 18.69 12.48
CA THR A 80 -5.25 17.94 13.49
C THR A 80 -5.96 16.63 13.87
N ASN A 81 -7.28 16.67 14.04
CA ASN A 81 -8.11 15.50 14.30
C ASN A 81 -7.95 14.45 13.19
N SER A 82 -8.09 14.86 11.94
CA SER A 82 -7.95 13.96 10.78
C SER A 82 -6.51 13.44 10.61
N ALA A 83 -5.50 14.24 10.92
CA ALA A 83 -4.11 13.79 10.96
C ALA A 83 -3.89 12.71 12.02
N MET A 84 -4.49 12.87 13.21
CA MET A 84 -4.45 11.86 14.28
C MET A 84 -5.21 10.59 13.90
N LEU A 85 -6.39 10.71 13.28
CA LEU A 85 -7.15 9.56 12.76
C LEU A 85 -6.37 8.79 11.71
N ALA A 86 -5.73 9.48 10.76
CA ALA A 86 -4.88 8.86 9.75
C ALA A 86 -3.65 8.18 10.37
N SER A 87 -3.01 8.80 11.36
CA SER A 87 -1.88 8.22 12.08
C SER A 87 -2.28 6.94 12.83
N LEU A 88 -3.40 6.98 13.56
CA LEU A 88 -3.97 5.81 14.25
C LEU A 88 -4.36 4.70 13.27
N ALA A 89 -4.99 5.04 12.14
CA ALA A 89 -5.32 4.08 11.09
C ALA A 89 -4.07 3.44 10.49
N GLY A 90 -2.99 4.21 10.32
CA GLY A 90 -1.68 3.69 9.94
C GLY A 90 -1.15 2.66 10.94
N VAL A 91 -1.14 3.00 12.24
CA VAL A 91 -0.72 2.07 13.30
C VAL A 91 -1.56 0.79 13.28
N LEU A 92 -2.89 0.90 13.15
CA LEU A 92 -3.81 -0.24 13.04
C LEU A 92 -3.47 -1.11 11.84
N GLY A 93 -3.18 -0.51 10.69
CA GLY A 93 -2.70 -1.20 9.50
C GLY A 93 -1.41 -1.98 9.78
N GLY A 94 -0.42 -1.34 10.40
CA GLY A 94 0.86 -1.99 10.75
C GLY A 94 0.72 -3.12 11.75
N ILE A 95 -0.10 -2.96 12.79
CA ILE A 95 -0.40 -4.04 13.74
C ILE A 95 -1.07 -5.20 13.02
N THR A 96 -2.10 -4.93 12.21
CA THR A 96 -2.85 -5.98 11.50
C THR A 96 -1.96 -6.72 10.50
N SER A 97 -1.07 -6.01 9.82
CA SER A 97 -0.06 -6.57 8.92
C SER A 97 0.90 -7.51 9.66
N ASN A 98 1.39 -7.09 10.82
CA ASN A 98 2.28 -7.88 11.65
C ASN A 98 1.58 -9.15 12.18
N LEU A 99 0.31 -9.04 12.58
CA LEU A 99 -0.50 -10.20 12.93
C LEU A 99 -0.70 -11.15 11.74
N ALA A 100 -1.03 -10.62 10.57
CA ALA A 100 -1.23 -11.40 9.34
C ALA A 100 0.04 -12.18 8.97
N ALA A 101 1.21 -11.51 8.97
CA ALA A 101 2.49 -12.17 8.75
C ALA A 101 2.73 -13.26 9.79
N SER A 102 2.53 -12.96 11.09
CA SER A 102 2.74 -13.95 12.16
C SER A 102 1.86 -15.20 12.04
N ASN A 103 0.70 -15.09 11.40
CA ASN A 103 -0.20 -16.21 11.14
C ASN A 103 0.22 -17.02 9.91
N GLU A 104 0.73 -16.36 8.87
CA GLU A 104 1.23 -16.99 7.65
C GLU A 104 2.44 -17.90 7.92
N PHE A 105 3.38 -17.47 8.78
CA PHE A 105 4.52 -18.31 9.19
C PHE A 105 4.13 -19.58 9.92
N HIS A 106 3.04 -19.55 10.69
CA HIS A 106 2.60 -20.70 11.46
C HIS A 106 2.05 -21.82 10.56
N HIS A 107 1.62 -21.48 9.33
CA HIS A 107 1.04 -22.43 8.38
C HIS A 107 2.01 -22.83 7.26
N SER A 108 3.11 -22.10 7.05
CA SER A 108 4.09 -22.37 6.00
C SER A 108 5.54 -22.26 6.49
N PRO A 109 6.00 -23.16 7.37
CA PRO A 109 7.34 -23.11 7.98
C PRO A 109 8.49 -23.34 6.97
N THR A 110 8.20 -23.82 5.76
CA THR A 110 9.21 -24.29 4.79
C THR A 110 9.56 -23.31 3.67
N LYS A 111 8.91 -22.15 3.56
CA LYS A 111 9.25 -21.13 2.54
C LYS A 111 9.84 -19.89 3.18
N ARG A 112 11.16 -19.86 3.35
CA ARG A 112 11.87 -18.59 3.47
C ARG A 112 11.88 -17.95 2.07
N PRO A 113 11.30 -16.76 1.88
CA PRO A 113 11.37 -16.07 0.60
C PRO A 113 12.83 -15.76 0.26
N ALA A 114 13.17 -15.84 -1.02
CA ALA A 114 14.52 -15.54 -1.49
C ALA A 114 14.84 -14.06 -1.22
N PRO A 115 16.09 -13.69 -0.89
CA PRO A 115 16.44 -12.31 -0.48
C PRO A 115 16.17 -11.23 -1.55
N ASN A 116 15.88 -11.62 -2.79
CA ASN A 116 15.55 -10.72 -3.90
C ASN A 116 14.12 -10.91 -4.45
N SER A 117 13.23 -11.62 -3.75
CA SER A 117 11.84 -11.79 -4.19
C SER A 117 10.92 -10.71 -3.61
N GLU A 118 9.85 -10.35 -4.33
CA GLU A 118 8.83 -9.41 -3.83
C GLU A 118 8.22 -9.87 -2.49
N ASP A 119 8.15 -11.18 -2.28
CA ASP A 119 7.70 -11.79 -1.02
C ASP A 119 8.62 -11.44 0.16
N PHE A 120 9.93 -11.28 -0.06
CA PHE A 120 10.88 -10.89 0.98
C PHE A 120 10.71 -9.40 1.33
N GLU A 121 10.57 -8.53 0.34
CA GLU A 121 10.27 -7.11 0.61
C GLU A 121 8.96 -6.95 1.37
N ARG A 122 7.91 -7.65 0.92
CA ARG A 122 6.60 -7.65 1.60
C ARG A 122 6.74 -8.13 3.04
N TYR A 123 7.52 -9.18 3.25
CA TYR A 123 7.80 -9.69 4.59
C TYR A 123 8.51 -8.67 5.50
N VAL A 124 9.52 -7.96 4.98
CA VAL A 124 10.20 -6.89 5.72
C VAL A 124 9.18 -5.84 6.14
N TYR A 125 8.31 -5.39 5.22
CA TYR A 125 7.29 -4.39 5.55
C TYR A 125 6.26 -4.86 6.58
N MET A 126 5.85 -6.13 6.55
CA MET A 126 4.89 -6.67 7.52
C MET A 126 5.48 -6.82 8.93
N THR A 127 6.80 -6.88 9.07
CA THR A 127 7.49 -7.04 10.36
C THR A 127 8.05 -5.74 10.94
N GLU A 128 7.89 -4.62 10.23
CA GLU A 128 8.32 -3.30 10.68
C GLU A 128 7.64 -2.84 11.97
N SER A 129 8.28 -1.87 12.63
CA SER A 129 7.71 -1.26 13.84
C SER A 129 6.39 -0.54 13.52
N PRO A 130 5.38 -0.61 14.40
CA PRO A 130 4.12 0.11 14.23
C PRO A 130 4.29 1.64 14.09
N LEU A 131 5.40 2.19 14.59
CA LEU A 131 5.73 3.61 14.48
C LEU A 131 6.05 4.01 13.02
N VAL A 132 6.78 3.17 12.28
CA VAL A 132 7.01 3.39 10.84
C VAL A 132 5.67 3.38 10.09
N SER A 133 4.76 2.49 10.49
CA SER A 133 3.41 2.43 9.93
C SER A 133 2.56 3.67 10.25
N MET A 134 2.69 4.23 11.46
CA MET A 134 2.10 5.52 11.84
C MET A 134 2.57 6.66 10.93
N LEU A 135 3.88 6.74 10.71
CA LEU A 135 4.49 7.78 9.88
C LEU A 135 4.00 7.69 8.44
N ARG A 136 3.85 6.47 7.89
CA ARG A 136 3.24 6.26 6.57
C ARG A 136 1.80 6.75 6.52
N GLY A 137 1.00 6.46 7.55
CA GLY A 137 -0.37 6.98 7.65
C GLY A 137 -0.43 8.51 7.67
N PHE A 138 0.48 9.14 8.42
CA PHE A 138 0.61 10.61 8.46
C PHE A 138 1.06 11.20 7.13
N ILE A 139 2.03 10.60 6.44
CA ILE A 139 2.47 11.03 5.11
C ILE A 139 1.33 10.91 4.10
N ALA A 140 0.56 9.81 4.14
CA ALA A 140 -0.62 9.64 3.29
C ALA A 140 -1.65 10.75 3.50
N TYR A 141 -1.87 11.17 4.76
CA TYR A 141 -2.69 12.34 5.09
C TYR A 141 -2.14 13.64 4.48
N LEU A 142 -0.83 13.92 4.60
CA LEU A 142 -0.22 15.12 4.02
C LEU A 142 -0.37 15.16 2.49
N ILE A 143 -0.14 14.02 1.82
CA ILE A 143 -0.32 13.91 0.36
C ILE A 143 -1.79 14.16 0.00
N PHE A 144 -2.72 13.57 0.76
CA PHE A 144 -4.15 13.75 0.52
C PHE A 144 -4.60 15.21 0.69
N ILE A 145 -4.17 15.86 1.78
CA ILE A 145 -4.41 17.29 2.03
C ILE A 145 -3.82 18.13 0.89
N ALA A 146 -2.55 17.91 0.54
CA ALA A 146 -1.88 18.67 -0.52
C ALA A 146 -2.61 18.52 -1.86
N GLY A 147 -3.04 17.30 -2.20
CA GLY A 147 -3.85 17.04 -3.39
C GLY A 147 -5.22 17.72 -3.33
N SER A 148 -5.88 17.72 -2.17
CA SER A 148 -7.18 18.37 -1.97
C SER A 148 -7.12 19.90 -2.12
N TYR A 149 -6.02 20.53 -1.68
CA TYR A 149 -5.75 21.96 -1.87
C TYR A 149 -5.45 22.29 -3.34
N LEU A 150 -4.63 21.48 -4.01
CA LEU A 150 -4.29 21.72 -5.42
C LEU A 150 -5.51 21.62 -6.34
N THR A 151 -6.45 20.73 -6.02
CA THR A 151 -7.57 20.37 -6.89
C THR A 151 -8.89 21.03 -6.50
N ASN A 152 -8.92 21.85 -5.44
CA ASN A 152 -10.13 22.52 -4.89
C ASN A 152 -11.31 21.56 -4.58
N PHE A 153 -11.07 20.24 -4.47
CA PHE A 153 -12.14 19.24 -4.42
C PHE A 153 -12.93 19.19 -3.10
N THR A 154 -12.42 19.79 -2.03
CA THR A 154 -12.96 19.52 -0.68
C THR A 154 -12.93 20.69 0.29
N ILE A 155 -12.13 21.73 0.01
CA ILE A 155 -12.00 22.89 0.89
C ILE A 155 -12.55 24.09 0.12
N THR A 156 -13.85 24.35 0.27
CA THR A 156 -14.44 25.60 -0.18
C THR A 156 -13.92 26.71 0.73
N THR A 157 -12.79 27.31 0.38
CA THR A 157 -12.37 28.58 0.98
C THR A 157 -13.32 29.66 0.46
N ASP A 158 -14.04 30.33 1.34
CA ASP A 158 -14.78 31.54 0.95
C ASP A 158 -13.75 32.56 0.42
N PRO A 159 -13.83 33.00 -0.85
CA PRO A 159 -12.88 33.95 -1.42
C PRO A 159 -12.84 35.30 -0.68
N LYS A 160 -13.83 35.61 0.18
CA LYS A 160 -13.83 36.81 1.04
C LYS A 160 -13.18 36.62 2.41
N ASN A 161 -12.96 35.38 2.86
CA ASN A 161 -12.33 35.05 4.14
C ASN A 161 -11.40 33.85 3.95
N ALA A 162 -10.24 34.06 3.31
CA ALA A 162 -9.22 33.04 3.09
C ALA A 162 -8.63 32.42 4.39
N ALA A 163 -8.96 32.98 5.56
CA ALA A 163 -8.55 32.49 6.88
C ALA A 163 -9.57 31.56 7.55
N ASP A 164 -10.82 31.54 7.07
CA ASP A 164 -11.80 30.54 7.52
C ASP A 164 -11.73 29.35 6.56
N ILE A 165 -11.13 28.27 7.04
CA ILE A 165 -11.50 26.93 6.59
C ILE A 165 -12.94 26.75 7.05
N VAL A 166 -13.89 27.32 6.30
CA VAL A 166 -15.32 27.31 6.61
C VAL A 166 -15.69 25.85 6.82
N GLY A 167 -16.23 25.58 8.02
CA GLY A 167 -16.48 24.24 8.53
C GLY A 167 -16.94 23.31 7.43
N LEU A 168 -16.11 22.31 7.12
CA LEU A 168 -16.54 21.16 6.36
C LEU A 168 -17.85 20.70 7.01
N SER A 169 -18.97 20.75 6.27
CA SER A 169 -20.22 20.16 6.72
C SER A 169 -19.93 18.79 7.35
N ALA A 170 -20.65 18.39 8.40
CA ALA A 170 -20.43 17.09 9.05
C ALA A 170 -20.35 15.93 8.03
N SER A 171 -21.12 16.02 6.94
CA SER A 171 -21.07 15.08 5.80
C SER A 171 -19.73 15.11 5.03
N SER A 172 -19.19 16.30 4.77
CA SER A 172 -17.89 16.47 4.10
C SER A 172 -16.74 16.05 5.00
N TYR A 173 -16.79 16.38 6.30
CA TYR A 173 -15.82 15.89 7.28
C TYR A 173 -15.85 14.36 7.35
N PHE A 174 -17.03 13.75 7.46
CA PHE A 174 -17.19 12.29 7.50
C PHE A 174 -16.49 11.63 6.30
N LYS A 175 -16.80 12.08 5.09
CA LYS A 175 -16.21 11.55 3.85
C LYS A 175 -14.70 11.73 3.84
N PHE A 176 -14.23 12.91 4.23
CA PHE A 176 -12.81 13.24 4.28
C PHE A 176 -12.05 12.34 5.27
N ALA A 177 -12.49 12.31 6.53
CA ALA A 177 -11.86 11.56 7.62
C ALA A 177 -11.85 10.05 7.37
N VAL A 178 -12.94 9.50 6.84
CA VAL A 178 -13.02 8.07 6.48
C VAL A 178 -12.11 7.74 5.31
N SER A 179 -12.09 8.57 4.26
CA SER A 179 -11.26 8.32 3.06
C SER A 179 -9.78 8.37 3.40
N VAL A 180 -9.35 9.36 4.19
CA VAL A 180 -7.94 9.49 4.58
C VAL A 180 -7.52 8.40 5.56
N SER A 181 -8.41 8.01 6.49
CA SER A 181 -8.15 6.88 7.40
C SER A 181 -8.02 5.57 6.63
N LEU A 182 -8.85 5.33 5.63
CA LEU A 182 -8.75 4.15 4.78
C LEU A 182 -7.43 4.11 4.01
N LEU A 183 -7.04 5.24 3.40
CA LEU A 183 -5.78 5.33 2.66
C LEU A 183 -4.58 5.11 3.59
N ALA A 184 -4.60 5.73 4.77
CA ALA A 184 -3.57 5.58 5.79
C ALA A 184 -3.49 4.14 6.34
N TYR A 185 -4.63 3.48 6.53
CA TYR A 185 -4.68 2.07 6.91
C TYR A 185 -4.04 1.18 5.85
N ILE A 186 -4.36 1.37 4.57
CA ILE A 186 -3.76 0.61 3.47
C ILE A 186 -2.24 0.85 3.40
N ALA A 187 -1.81 2.11 3.49
CA ALA A 187 -0.40 2.48 3.50
C ALA A 187 0.36 1.88 4.71
N GLY A 188 -0.32 1.77 5.84
CA GLY A 188 0.21 1.16 7.05
C GLY A 188 0.23 -0.37 7.01
N TYR A 189 -0.74 -0.98 6.33
CA TYR A 189 -0.90 -2.43 6.23
C TYR A 189 0.08 -3.06 5.25
N ASP A 190 0.15 -2.57 4.02
CA ASP A 190 1.01 -3.15 2.98
C ASP A 190 1.30 -2.09 1.91
N PRO A 191 2.46 -1.41 1.95
CA PRO A 191 2.78 -0.34 1.00
C PRO A 191 2.85 -0.85 -0.45
N SER A 192 3.15 -2.14 -0.67
CA SER A 192 3.18 -2.75 -2.00
C SER A 192 1.78 -2.79 -2.63
N ARG A 193 0.71 -2.88 -1.83
CA ARG A 193 -0.68 -2.77 -2.33
C ARG A 193 -0.96 -1.38 -2.88
N LEU A 194 -0.39 -0.34 -2.26
CA LEU A 194 -0.53 1.04 -2.73
C LEU A 194 0.20 1.25 -4.06
N LYS A 195 1.38 0.64 -4.24
CA LYS A 195 2.07 0.59 -5.55
C LYS A 195 1.19 -0.08 -6.62
N GLY A 196 0.55 -1.21 -6.29
CA GLY A 196 -0.40 -1.87 -7.19
C GLY A 196 -1.59 -0.98 -7.55
N LEU A 197 -2.14 -0.26 -6.58
CA LEU A 197 -3.27 0.65 -6.77
C LEU A 197 -2.88 1.85 -7.65
N ILE A 198 -1.72 2.47 -7.42
CA ILE A 198 -1.18 3.53 -8.30
C ILE A 198 -0.95 3.01 -9.72
N ASN A 199 -0.38 1.81 -9.85
CA ASN A 199 -0.16 1.19 -11.16
C ASN A 199 -1.48 0.92 -11.89
N SER A 200 -2.55 0.57 -11.15
CA SER A 200 -3.88 0.37 -11.73
C SER A 200 -4.57 1.68 -12.15
N ILE A 201 -4.25 2.81 -11.50
CA ILE A 201 -4.82 4.13 -11.83
C ILE A 201 -4.16 4.74 -13.07
N ASN A 202 -3.02 4.21 -13.55
CA ASN A 202 -2.44 4.57 -14.86
C ASN A 202 -3.26 4.02 -16.05
N PHE A 203 -4.57 4.32 -16.08
CA PHE A 203 -5.54 4.13 -17.17
C PHE A 203 -5.23 4.98 -18.42
N GLY A 204 -3.96 5.06 -18.84
CA GLY A 204 -3.54 5.94 -19.94
C GLY A 204 -2.27 5.56 -20.67
N LYS A 205 -1.63 4.41 -20.38
CA LYS A 205 -0.60 3.89 -21.30
C LYS A 205 -1.30 3.20 -22.47
N LYS A 206 -1.55 4.01 -23.51
CA LYS A 206 -1.69 3.67 -24.94
C LYS A 206 -1.73 2.17 -25.23
N GLU A 207 -2.83 1.71 -25.81
CA GLU A 207 -2.79 0.60 -26.77
C GLU A 207 -1.58 0.83 -27.68
N THR A 208 -0.55 0.01 -27.48
CA THR A 208 0.51 -0.08 -28.45
C THR A 208 -0.16 -0.77 -29.63
N ALA A 209 -0.35 -0.03 -30.72
CA ALA A 209 -0.89 -0.56 -31.97
C ALA A 209 -0.20 -1.91 -32.27
N PRO A 210 -0.94 -2.92 -32.77
CA PRO A 210 -0.37 -4.22 -33.06
C PRO A 210 0.88 -4.05 -33.95
N PRO A 211 1.96 -4.79 -33.68
CA PRO A 211 3.17 -4.70 -34.47
C PRO A 211 2.81 -4.95 -35.94
N THR A 212 3.09 -3.96 -36.79
CA THR A 212 3.08 -4.16 -38.24
C THR A 212 4.08 -5.26 -38.54
N ASP A 213 3.58 -6.45 -38.89
CA ASP A 213 4.40 -7.54 -39.40
C ASP A 213 5.25 -7.02 -40.56
N ARG A 214 6.56 -6.90 -40.31
CA ARG A 214 7.52 -6.76 -41.39
C ARG A 214 7.62 -8.12 -42.05
N THR A 215 7.00 -8.24 -43.21
CA THR A 215 7.25 -9.34 -44.16
C THR A 215 8.73 -9.31 -44.54
N VAL A 216 9.55 -10.10 -43.86
CA VAL A 216 10.91 -10.40 -44.29
C VAL A 216 10.78 -11.34 -45.48
N VAL A 217 10.79 -10.77 -46.68
CA VAL A 217 10.96 -11.53 -47.93
C VAL A 217 12.35 -12.12 -47.90
N THR A 218 12.45 -13.37 -47.49
CA THR A 218 13.69 -14.16 -47.60
C THR A 218 13.82 -14.57 -49.06
N HIS A 219 14.78 -13.97 -49.78
CA HIS A 219 15.18 -14.46 -51.10
C HIS A 219 15.79 -15.85 -50.93
N GLN A 220 14.99 -16.88 -51.17
CA GLN A 220 15.42 -18.27 -51.17
C GLN A 220 16.31 -18.50 -52.39
N LYS A 221 17.63 -18.59 -52.14
CA LYS A 221 18.63 -18.99 -53.13
C LYS A 221 18.37 -20.46 -53.50
N THR A 222 17.95 -20.67 -54.75
CA THR A 222 17.77 -21.98 -55.38
C THR A 222 19.14 -22.64 -55.55
N GLU A 223 19.40 -23.69 -54.78
CA GLU A 223 20.37 -24.73 -55.16
C GLU A 223 19.59 -26.01 -55.48
N SER A 224 19.81 -26.44 -56.72
CA SER A 224 19.27 -27.59 -57.40
C SER A 224 19.78 -28.90 -56.79
N VAL A 225 18.86 -29.77 -56.38
CA VAL A 225 19.13 -31.20 -56.21
C VAL A 225 18.22 -31.96 -57.17
N GLU A 226 18.87 -32.55 -58.16
CA GLU A 226 18.35 -33.47 -59.15
C GLU A 226 18.14 -34.84 -58.48
N VAL A 227 16.90 -35.34 -58.45
CA VAL A 227 16.61 -36.73 -58.08
C VAL A 227 15.89 -37.41 -59.23
N ALA A 228 16.58 -38.40 -59.78
CA ALA A 228 16.16 -39.21 -60.90
C ALA A 228 15.01 -40.18 -60.53
N LYS A 229 14.18 -40.39 -61.56
CA LYS A 229 13.08 -41.34 -61.75
C LYS A 229 13.29 -42.74 -61.13
N SER A 230 12.17 -43.36 -60.72
CA SER A 230 11.80 -44.65 -61.31
C SER A 230 10.29 -44.90 -61.24
N SER A 231 9.78 -45.41 -62.36
CA SER A 231 8.40 -45.64 -62.80
C SER A 231 7.81 -46.98 -62.35
N ALA A 232 6.49 -47.04 -62.18
CA ALA A 232 5.60 -48.06 -62.79
C ALA A 232 4.12 -47.92 -62.34
N PRO A 233 3.14 -48.44 -63.11
CA PRO A 233 1.82 -47.81 -63.29
C PRO A 233 0.61 -48.74 -62.97
N VAL A 234 -0.60 -48.27 -63.36
CA VAL A 234 -1.85 -49.04 -63.66
C VAL A 234 -2.76 -49.26 -62.42
N ALA A 235 -4.11 -49.16 -62.40
CA ALA A 235 -5.24 -48.98 -63.33
C ALA A 235 -6.41 -48.36 -62.51
N SER A 236 -7.24 -47.45 -63.05
CA SER A 236 -8.50 -47.67 -63.82
C SER A 236 -9.74 -48.10 -63.02
N ASN A 237 -10.86 -47.46 -63.40
CA ASN A 237 -12.29 -47.68 -63.09
C ASN A 237 -12.83 -46.82 -61.93
N GLY A 238 -13.87 -46.00 -62.07
CA GLY A 238 -14.95 -45.97 -63.05
C GLY A 238 -16.29 -46.30 -62.38
N GLN A 239 -17.33 -45.55 -62.74
CA GLN A 239 -18.78 -45.74 -62.49
C GLN A 239 -19.45 -45.13 -61.23
N SER A 240 -20.14 -44.01 -61.49
CA SER A 240 -21.60 -43.83 -61.47
C SER A 240 -22.47 -44.65 -60.50
N ALA A 241 -23.21 -43.95 -59.64
CA ALA A 241 -24.66 -43.70 -59.80
C ALA A 241 -25.08 -42.55 -58.87
#